data_AF-A0A940HUG2-F1
#
_entry.id   AF-A0A940HUG2-F1
#
_cell.length_a   1.000
_cell.length_b   1.000
_cell.length_c   1.000
_cell.angle_alpha   90.00
_cell.angle_beta   90.00
_cell.angle_gamma   90.00
#
_symmetry.space_group_name_H-M   'P 1'
#
loop_
_entity.id
_entity.type
_entity.pdbx_description
1 polymer ?
#
loop_
_entity_poly.entity_id
_entity_poly.type
_entity_poly.pdbx_seq_one_letter_code
_entity_poly.pdbx_strand_id
1 'polypeptide(L)'
;SHHHTQKNYVQMELQVKEDGLCFHIENTMEKSEAGRKAGIGLLNLEKRLRLIYPQRHTLIVEGAAGLYSAKLELLGDPVTIKTQNN
;
A
#
# COMPACT_ATOMS: atom_id res chain seq x y z
N SER A 1 26.20 -16.76 24.33
CA SER A 1 24.99 -15.91 24.33
C SER A 1 24.56 -15.66 22.89
N HIS A 2 23.48 -16.29 22.44
CA HIS A 2 22.98 -16.16 21.07
C HIS A 2 22.25 -14.82 20.90
N HIS A 3 22.92 -13.79 20.40
CA HIS A 3 22.26 -12.57 19.94
C HIS A 3 21.68 -12.84 18.55
N HIS A 4 20.38 -13.13 18.45
CA HIS A 4 19.65 -12.98 17.20
C HIS A 4 19.51 -11.48 16.90
N THR A 5 20.47 -10.92 16.17
CA THR A 5 20.27 -9.65 15.47
C THR A 5 19.32 -9.93 14.31
N GLN A 6 18.04 -9.60 14.44
CA GLN A 6 17.16 -9.56 13.28
C GLN A 6 17.76 -8.56 12.28
N LYS A 7 18.03 -9.02 11.05
CA LYS A 7 18.56 -8.16 10.00
C LYS A 7 17.43 -7.24 9.52
N ASN A 8 17.74 -5.96 9.35
CA ASN A 8 16.81 -5.04 8.74
C ASN A 8 16.53 -5.47 7.29
N TYR A 9 15.27 -5.38 6.87
CA TYR A 9 14.86 -5.70 5.52
C TYR A 9 13.80 -4.74 5.01
N VAL A 10 13.67 -4.71 3.68
CA VAL A 10 12.56 -4.14 2.96
C VAL A 10 12.12 -5.17 1.93
N GLN A 11 10.83 -5.48 1.91
CA GLN A 11 10.21 -6.38 0.94
C GLN A 11 9.12 -5.64 0.19
N MET A 12 9.07 -5.84 -1.12
CA MET A 12 8.08 -5.22 -1.99
C MET A 12 7.47 -6.26 -2.92
N GLU A 13 6.16 -6.17 -3.12
CA GLU A 13 5.41 -6.98 -4.04
C GLU A 13 4.47 -6.07 -4.87
N LEU A 14 4.45 -6.31 -6.18
CA LEU A 14 3.54 -5.64 -7.10
C LEU A 14 2.83 -6.70 -7.94
N GLN A 15 1.51 -6.74 -7.82
CA GLN A 15 0.64 -7.57 -8.64
C GLN A 15 -0.25 -6.68 -9.50
N VAL A 16 -0.31 -6.97 -10.78
CA VAL A 16 -1.20 -6.30 -11.74
C VAL A 16 -2.10 -7.35 -12.36
N LYS A 17 -3.40 -7.09 -12.37
CA LYS A 17 -4.46 -7.94 -12.92
C LYS A 17 -5.36 -7.08 -13.81
N GLU A 18 -6.23 -7.71 -14.59
CA GLU A 18 -7.18 -6.99 -15.46
C GLU A 18 -8.12 -6.07 -14.66
N ASP A 19 -8.46 -6.46 -13.44
CA ASP A 19 -9.36 -5.74 -12.54
C ASP A 19 -8.66 -4.71 -11.66
N GLY A 20 -7.33 -4.59 -11.72
CA GLY A 20 -6.61 -3.59 -10.94
C GLY A 20 -5.17 -3.93 -10.59
N LEU A 21 -4.69 -3.28 -9.52
CA LEU A 21 -3.32 -3.37 -9.04
C LEU A 21 -3.32 -3.54 -7.53
N CYS A 22 -2.46 -4.43 -7.04
CA CYS A 22 -2.15 -4.57 -5.62
C CYS A 22 -0.65 -4.38 -5.42
N PHE A 23 -0.29 -3.34 -4.67
CA PHE A 23 1.07 -3.06 -4.26
C PHE A 23 1.18 -3.24 -2.74
N HIS A 24 2.21 -3.95 -2.31
CA HIS A 24 2.51 -4.16 -0.91
C HIS A 24 3.99 -3.90 -0.66
N ILE A 25 4.28 -3.16 0.40
CA ILE A 25 5.64 -2.92 0.88
C ILE A 25 5.66 -3.10 2.38
N GLU A 26 6.68 -3.77 2.88
CA GLU A 26 6.95 -3.87 4.31
C GLU A 26 8.44 -3.69 4.61
N ASN A 27 8.73 -3.17 5.79
CA ASN A 27 10.08 -3.05 6.29
C ASN A 27 10.15 -3.31 7.79
N THR A 28 11.30 -3.76 8.25
CA THR A 28 11.64 -3.74 9.67
C THR A 28 11.67 -2.30 10.17
N MET A 29 11.13 -2.07 11.36
CA MET A 29 11.06 -0.79 12.02
C MET A 29 11.42 -0.95 13.50
N GLU A 30 12.06 0.05 14.09
CA GLU A 30 12.32 0.03 15.52
C GLU A 30 11.01 0.07 16.32
N LYS A 31 10.94 -0.63 17.46
CA LYS A 31 9.72 -0.64 18.30
C LYS A 31 9.36 0.75 18.83
N SER A 32 10.35 1.63 19.00
CA SER A 32 10.20 3.04 19.36
C SER A 32 9.40 3.85 18.34
N GLU A 33 9.37 3.39 17.09
CA GLU A 33 8.70 4.05 15.96
C GLU A 33 7.27 3.52 15.74
N ALA A 34 6.85 2.50 16.51
CA ALA A 34 5.48 1.97 16.44
C ALA A 34 4.46 3.05 16.86
N GLY A 35 3.45 3.27 16.01
CA GLY A 35 2.42 4.29 16.24
C GLY A 35 2.82 5.72 15.90
N ARG A 36 4.00 5.94 15.29
CA ARG A 36 4.39 7.26 14.79
C ARG A 36 3.45 7.68 13.66
N LYS A 37 3.01 8.95 13.68
CA LYS A 37 2.08 9.48 12.67
C LYS A 37 2.68 9.40 11.27
N ALA A 38 1.81 9.12 10.30
CA ALA A 38 2.12 9.14 8.88
C ALA A 38 2.84 10.44 8.47
N GLY A 39 3.96 10.31 7.77
CA GLY A 39 4.71 11.45 7.25
C GLY A 39 4.00 12.15 6.09
N ILE A 40 4.54 13.29 5.64
CA ILE A 40 3.98 14.09 4.54
C ILE A 40 3.80 13.32 3.23
N GLY A 41 4.61 12.28 3.00
CA GLY A 41 4.54 11.44 1.81
C GLY A 41 3.23 10.67 1.72
N LEU A 42 2.81 10.04 2.82
CA LEU A 42 1.55 9.29 2.89
C LEU A 42 0.35 10.23 2.80
N LEU A 43 0.40 11.39 3.46
CA LEU A 43 -0.64 12.40 3.33
C LEU A 43 -0.81 12.87 1.87
N ASN A 44 0.29 13.06 1.15
CA ASN A 44 0.24 13.44 -0.26
C ASN A 44 -0.26 12.30 -1.14
N LEU A 45 0.10 11.05 -0.84
CA LEU A 45 -0.42 9.88 -1.52
C LEU A 45 -1.94 9.77 -1.36
N GLU A 46 -2.46 9.81 -0.13
CA GLU A 46 -3.90 9.79 0.15
C GLU A 46 -4.66 10.89 -0.58
N LYS A 47 -4.14 12.13 -0.58
CA LYS A 47 -4.74 13.25 -1.30
C LYS A 47 -4.84 12.98 -2.80
N ARG A 48 -3.75 12.46 -3.41
CA ARG A 48 -3.74 12.13 -4.84
C ARG A 48 -4.69 10.99 -5.15
N LEU A 49 -4.68 9.92 -4.36
CA LEU A 49 -5.59 8.79 -4.53
C LEU A 49 -7.06 9.22 -4.50
N ARG A 50 -7.45 10.12 -3.58
CA ARG A 50 -8.80 10.70 -3.54
C ARG A 50 -9.17 11.49 -4.79
N LEU A 51 -8.21 12.13 -5.45
CA LEU A 51 -8.44 12.95 -6.64
C LEU A 51 -8.53 12.12 -7.92
N ILE A 52 -7.63 11.16 -8.12
CA ILE A 52 -7.50 10.42 -9.39
C ILE A 52 -8.07 9.00 -9.36
N TYR A 53 -8.33 8.44 -8.18
CA TYR A 53 -9.00 7.14 -8.00
C TYR A 53 -10.18 7.23 -7.00
N PRO A 54 -11.12 8.17 -7.17
CA PRO A 54 -12.22 8.34 -6.22
C PRO A 54 -13.01 7.03 -6.09
N GLN A 55 -13.19 6.53 -4.85
CA GLN A 55 -13.87 5.26 -4.54
C GLN A 55 -13.28 4.02 -5.23
N ARG A 56 -12.07 4.13 -5.80
CA ARG A 56 -11.37 3.07 -6.54
C ARG A 56 -9.99 2.76 -5.98
N HIS A 57 -9.76 3.12 -4.72
CA HIS A 57 -8.54 2.79 -4.02
C HIS A 57 -8.81 2.42 -2.58
N THR A 58 -7.95 1.54 -2.07
CA THR A 58 -7.82 1.24 -0.65
C THR A 58 -6.36 1.38 -0.28
N LEU A 59 -6.05 2.21 0.72
CA LEU A 59 -4.71 2.32 1.30
C LEU A 59 -4.79 1.88 2.76
N ILE A 60 -4.05 0.83 3.10
CA ILE A 60 -3.92 0.30 4.46
C ILE A 60 -2.47 0.52 4.89
N VAL A 61 -2.29 1.09 6.07
CA VAL A 61 -0.98 1.34 6.67
C VAL A 61 -1.00 0.80 8.08
N GLU A 62 -0.05 -0.08 8.40
CA GLU A 62 0.03 -0.77 9.68
C GLU A 62 1.45 -0.70 10.21
N GLY A 63 1.59 -0.45 11.51
CA GLY A 63 2.87 -0.45 12.20
C GLY A 63 2.74 -1.20 13.52
N ALA A 64 3.26 -2.41 13.59
CA ALA A 64 3.16 -3.26 14.77
C ALA A 64 4.33 -4.24 14.87
N ALA A 65 4.66 -4.64 16.10
CA ALA A 65 5.62 -5.72 16.39
C ALA A 65 7.01 -5.60 15.74
N GLY A 66 7.46 -4.38 15.40
CA GLY A 66 8.77 -4.14 14.75
C GLY A 66 8.72 -4.21 13.22
N LEU A 67 7.53 -4.21 12.64
CA LEU A 67 7.29 -4.11 11.20
C LEU A 67 6.44 -2.88 10.90
N TYR A 68 6.68 -2.32 9.73
CA TYR A 68 5.86 -1.31 9.10
C TYR A 68 5.43 -1.84 7.74
N SER A 69 4.15 -1.75 7.43
CA SER A 69 3.54 -2.25 6.21
C SER A 69 2.64 -1.18 5.59
N ALA A 70 2.69 -1.08 4.27
CA ALA A 70 1.70 -0.36 3.49
C ALA A 70 1.18 -1.27 2.38
N LYS A 71 -0.14 -1.29 2.21
CA LYS A 71 -0.83 -2.00 1.13
C LYS A 71 -1.71 -1.02 0.37
N LEU A 72 -1.52 -0.94 -0.94
CA LEU A 72 -2.34 -0.15 -1.85
C LEU A 72 -3.03 -1.07 -2.84
N GLU A 73 -4.35 -1.00 -2.87
CA GLU A 73 -5.18 -1.65 -3.88
C GLU A 73 -5.82 -0.56 -4.74
N LEU A 74 -5.70 -0.68 -6.06
CA LEU A 74 -6.36 0.17 -7.04
C LEU A 74 -7.29 -0.69 -7.88
N LEU A 75 -8.52 -0.25 -8.04
CA LEU A 75 -9.45 -0.86 -9.01
C LEU A 75 -9.16 -0.29 -10.39
N GLY A 76 -9.06 -1.18 -11.38
CA GLY A 76 -8.94 -0.82 -12.79
C GLY A 76 -10.07 0.10 -13.23
N ASP A 77 -9.88 0.77 -14.37
CA ASP A 77 -10.98 1.51 -14.96
C ASP A 77 -12.08 0.52 -15.37
N PRO A 78 -13.36 0.78 -15.05
CA PRO A 78 -14.44 -0.06 -15.53
C PRO A 78 -14.37 -0.10 -17.06
N VAL A 79 -14.19 -1.29 -17.62
CA VAL A 79 -14.31 -1.51 -19.06
C VAL A 79 -15.72 -1.11 -19.44
N THR A 80 -15.88 0.07 -20.03
CA THR A 80 -17.14 0.46 -20.63
C THR A 80 -17.31 -0.43 -21.85
N ILE A 81 -18.07 -1.52 -21.69
CA ILE A 81 -18.57 -2.27 -22.84
C ILE A 81 -19.46 -1.28 -23.59
N LYS A 82 -18.94 -0.68 -24.66
CA LYS A 82 -19.78 0.02 -25.64
C LYS A 82 -20.60 -1.07 -26.32
N THR A 83 -21.80 -1.29 -25.83
CA THR A 83 -22.79 -2.12 -26.52
C THR A 83 -23.04 -1.45 -27.88
N GLN A 84 -22.44 -1.99 -28.93
CA GLN A 84 -22.90 -1.74 -30.29
C GLN A 84 -24.24 -2.47 -30.43
N ASN A 85 -25.32 -1.76 -30.15
CA ASN A 85 -26.64 -2.18 -30.62
C ASN A 85 -26.65 -1.96 -32.14
N ASN A 86 -26.68 -3.07 -32.87
CA ASN A 86 -27.13 -3.15 -34.26
C ASN A 86 -28.62 -3.44 -34.28
#